data_AF-A0AA89BAH4-F1
#
_entry.id   AF-A0AA89BAH4-F1
#
_cell.length_a   1.000
_cell.length_b   1.000
_cell.length_c   1.000
_cell.angle_alpha   90.00
_cell.angle_beta   90.00
_cell.angle_gamma   90.00
#
_symmetry.space_group_name_H-M   'P 1'
#
loop_
_entity.id
_entity.type
_entity.pdbx_description
1 polymer ?
#
loop_
_entity_poly.entity_id
_entity_poly.type
_entity_poly.pdbx_seq_one_letter_code
_entity_poly.pdbx_strand_id
1 'polypeptide(L)' 'MACCGYGGPPLNYDKRIDCGQTKILNGTLVEARGCNDSSKYVNWDGLHYTEASNRYVSAQILSGKITIGMRTILSQN' A
#
# COMPACT_ATOMS: atom_id res chain seq x y z
N MET A 1 -4.19 -8.66 1.69
CA MET A 1 -3.79 -8.30 3.06
C MET A 1 -2.70 -7.24 3.04
N ALA A 2 -2.77 -6.23 3.89
CA ALA A 2 -1.72 -5.23 4.11
C ALA A 2 -0.59 -5.82 4.96
N CYS A 3 0.65 -5.45 4.65
CA CYS A 3 1.83 -5.90 5.39
C CYS A 3 1.85 -5.35 6.82
N CYS A 4 1.54 -4.06 6.98
CA CYS A 4 1.49 -3.37 8.25
C CYS A 4 0.06 -3.04 8.62
N GLY A 5 -0.43 -3.60 9.73
CA GLY A 5 -1.79 -3.31 10.14
C GLY A 5 -2.29 -4.19 11.27
N TYR A 6 -3.58 -4.05 11.53
CA TYR A 6 -4.31 -4.78 12.54
C TYR A 6 -5.68 -5.20 11.97
N GLY A 7 -6.25 -6.28 12.49
CA GLY A 7 -7.57 -6.79 12.09
C GLY A 7 -7.55 -8.16 11.40
N GLY A 8 -6.37 -8.64 10.97
CA GLY A 8 -6.22 -9.97 10.39
C GLY A 8 -6.91 -10.14 9.02
N PRO A 9 -7.00 -11.38 8.49
CA PRO A 9 -7.55 -11.63 7.17
C PRO A 9 -9.00 -11.14 6.97
N PRO A 10 -9.39 -10.75 5.74
CA PRO A 10 -8.61 -10.82 4.51
C PRO A 10 -7.73 -9.58 4.23
N LEU A 11 -7.94 -8.50 4.98
CA LEU A 11 -7.34 -7.20 4.69
C LEU A 11 -6.16 -6.83 5.59
N ASN A 12 -6.14 -7.25 6.85
CA ASN A 12 -5.22 -6.81 7.91
C ASN A 12 -5.11 -5.28 7.97
N TYR A 13 -6.27 -4.63 7.99
CA TYR A 13 -6.39 -3.18 8.01
C TYR A 13 -7.53 -2.77 8.95
N ASP A 14 -7.28 -1.77 9.78
CA ASP A 14 -8.27 -1.15 10.66
C ASP A 14 -8.01 0.37 10.70
N LYS A 15 -8.93 1.15 10.12
CA LYS A 15 -8.82 2.62 10.02
C LYS A 15 -8.68 3.36 11.36
N ARG A 16 -8.87 2.68 12.49
CA ARG A 16 -8.78 3.26 13.84
C ARG A 16 -7.34 3.31 14.38
N ILE A 17 -6.42 2.56 13.77
CA ILE A 17 -5.03 2.41 14.19
C ILE A 17 -4.10 2.40 12.96
N ASP A 18 -3.23 3.39 12.88
CA ASP A 18 -2.28 3.49 11.78
C ASP A 18 -1.10 2.54 11.99
N CYS A 19 -0.39 2.19 10.90
CA CYS A 19 0.81 1.36 10.97
C CYS A 19 1.83 1.87 12.00
N GLY A 20 2.38 0.97 12.83
CA GLY A 20 3.34 1.30 13.88
C GLY A 20 2.73 1.92 15.14
N GLN A 21 1.41 2.21 15.16
CA GLN A 21 0.74 2.65 16.38
C GLN A 21 0.43 1.47 17.29
N THR A 22 0.46 1.76 18.59
CA THR A 22 -0.13 0.93 19.64
C THR A 22 -1.30 1.69 20.26
N LYS A 23 -2.48 1.07 20.35
CA LYS A 23 -3.71 1.70 20.87
C LYS A 23 -4.54 0.69 21.66
N ILE A 24 -5.39 1.21 22.55
CA ILE A 24 -6.45 0.40 23.17
C ILE A 24 -7.65 0.40 22.23
N LEU A 25 -7.97 -0.75 21.64
CA LEU A 25 -9.18 -0.97 20.86
C LEU A 25 -10.05 -2.01 21.58
N ASN A 26 -11.33 -1.67 21.80
CA ASN A 26 -12.29 -2.54 22.51
C ASN A 26 -11.76 -3.03 23.88
N GLY A 27 -11.06 -2.17 24.63
CA GLY A 27 -10.48 -2.50 25.93
C GLY A 27 -9.21 -3.35 25.90
N THR A 28 -8.70 -3.72 24.72
CA THR A 28 -7.47 -4.49 24.56
C THR A 28 -6.35 -3.63 23.95
N LEU A 29 -5.14 -3.71 24.51
CA LEU A 29 -3.97 -3.08 23.92
C LEU A 29 -3.54 -3.85 22.66
N VAL A 30 -3.55 -3.18 21.53
CA VAL A 30 -3.23 -3.76 20.22
C VAL A 30 -2.22 -2.89 19.48
N GLU A 31 -1.46 -3.52 18.60
CA GLU A 31 -0.42 -2.86 17.81
C GLU A 31 -0.61 -3.21 16.33
N ALA A 32 -0.57 -2.20 15.48
CA ALA A 32 -0.57 -2.38 14.04
C ALA A 32 0.86 -2.69 13.57
N ARG A 33 1.16 -3.99 13.44
CA ARG A 33 2.53 -4.48 13.18
C ARG A 33 2.79 -4.67 11.71
N GLY A 34 4.02 -4.34 11.31
CA GLY A 34 4.59 -4.70 10.01
C GLY A 34 4.84 -6.19 9.89
N CYS A 35 4.77 -6.69 8.66
CA CYS A 35 5.14 -8.06 8.31
C CYS A 35 6.66 -8.21 8.23
N ASN A 36 7.17 -9.45 8.35
CA ASN A 36 8.62 -9.72 8.32
C ASN A 36 9.28 -9.45 6.95
N ASP A 37 8.51 -9.59 5.86
CA ASP A 37 9.01 -9.48 4.49
C ASP A 37 7.99 -8.72 3.64
N SER A 38 8.19 -7.40 3.54
CA SER A 38 7.31 -6.51 2.78
C SER A 38 7.41 -6.71 1.27
N SER A 39 8.43 -7.41 0.77
CA SER A 39 8.59 -7.69 -0.67
C SER A 39 7.53 -8.64 -1.23
N LYS A 40 6.89 -9.43 -0.35
CA LYS A 40 5.83 -10.39 -0.68
C LYS A 40 4.43 -9.79 -0.67
N TYR A 41 4.30 -8.50 -0.37
CA TYR A 41 3.02 -7.82 -0.25
C TYR A 41 2.90 -6.71 -1.28
N VAL A 42 1.70 -6.54 -1.84
CA VAL A 42 1.41 -5.40 -2.73
C VAL A 42 1.12 -4.14 -1.91
N ASN A 43 0.35 -4.28 -0.83
CA ASN A 43 -0.13 -3.17 -0.02
C ASN A 43 0.64 -3.10 1.32
N TRP A 44 1.05 -1.88 1.68
CA TRP A 44 1.78 -1.59 2.92
C TRP A 44 0.82 -1.51 4.11
N ASP A 45 -0.07 -0.51 4.15
CA ASP A 45 -0.83 -0.12 5.36
C ASP A 45 -2.34 0.07 5.15
N GLY A 46 -2.85 -0.41 4.02
CA GLY A 46 -4.22 -0.19 3.55
C GLY A 46 -4.36 1.01 2.61
N LEU A 47 -3.37 1.90 2.54
CA LEU A 47 -3.41 3.13 1.74
C LEU A 47 -2.26 3.19 0.73
N HIS A 48 -1.06 2.80 1.14
CA HIS A 48 0.16 2.87 0.33
C HIS A 48 0.55 1.50 -0.23
N TYR A 49 1.23 1.49 -1.38
CA TYR A 49 1.91 0.30 -1.90
C TYR A 49 3.24 0.08 -1.19
N THR A 50 3.68 -1.19 -1.15
CA THR A 50 5.03 -1.53 -0.70
C THR A 50 6.08 -1.02 -1.68
N GLU A 51 7.32 -0.89 -1.20
CA GLU A 51 8.45 -0.54 -2.05
C GLU A 51 8.61 -1.51 -3.23
N ALA A 52 8.47 -2.82 -2.99
CA ALA A 52 8.58 -3.83 -4.04
C ALA A 52 7.51 -3.63 -5.13
N SER A 53 6.27 -3.35 -4.74
CA SER A 53 5.19 -3.04 -5.68
C SER A 53 5.49 -1.75 -6.46
N ASN A 54 5.94 -0.69 -5.78
CA ASN A 54 6.29 0.57 -6.43
C ASN A 54 7.46 0.42 -7.41
N ARG A 55 8.50 -0.37 -7.07
CA ARG A 55 9.61 -0.68 -7.98
C ARG A 55 9.13 -1.43 -9.21
N TYR A 56 8.25 -2.42 -9.03
CA TYR A 56 7.67 -3.17 -10.14
C TYR A 56 6.88 -2.26 -11.10
N VAL A 57 5.95 -1.45 -10.57
CA VAL A 57 5.15 -0.51 -11.37
C VAL A 57 6.03 0.51 -12.09
N SER A 58 6.99 1.10 -11.38
CA SER A 58 7.94 2.06 -11.96
C SER A 58 8.73 1.45 -13.12
N ALA A 59 9.20 0.20 -12.97
CA ALA A 59 9.92 -0.50 -14.04
C ALA A 59 9.02 -0.73 -15.27
N GLN A 60 7.74 -1.07 -15.08
CA GLN A 60 6.82 -1.23 -16.22
C GLN A 60 6.58 0.10 -16.94
N ILE A 61 6.43 1.21 -16.21
CA ILE A 61 6.29 2.55 -16.79
C ILE A 61 7.53 2.91 -17.59
N LEU A 62 8.73 2.76 -17.01
CA LEU A 62 10.00 3.07 -17.68
C LEU A 62 10.25 2.19 -18.91
N SER A 63 9.76 0.95 -18.90
CA SER A 63 9.83 0.06 -20.07
C SER A 63 8.78 0.35 -21.15
N GLY A 64 7.90 1.32 -20.94
CA GLY A 64 6.80 1.66 -21.86
C GLY A 64 5.63 0.67 -21.87
N LYS A 65 5.65 -0.36 -21.03
CA LYS A 65 4.57 -1.37 -20.92
C LYS A 65 3.32 -0.84 -20.23
N ILE A 66 3.48 0.14 -19.34
CA ILE A 66 2.37 0.91 -18.77
C ILE A 66 2.50 2.34 -19.31
N THR A 67 1.52 2.76 -20.09
CA THR A 67 1.41 4.13 -20.57
C THR A 67 0.39 4.87 -19.72
N ILE A 68 0.83 5.90 -19.01
CA ILE A 68 -0.09 6.91 -18.50
C ILE A 68 -0.43 7.76 -19.72
N GLY A 69 -1.67 7.66 -20.21
CA GLY A 69 -2.13 8.47 -21.34
C GLY A 69 -2.11 9.95 -20.95
N MET A 70 -0.97 10.62 -21.15
CA MET A 70 -0.94 12.06 -21.26
C MET A 70 -1.75 12.40 -22.50
N ARG A 71 -2.99 12.86 -22.32
CA ARG A 71 -3.65 13.66 -23.35
C ARG A 71 -2.80 14.91 -23.51
N THR A 72 -1.85 14.87 -24.43
CA THR A 72 -1.22 16.09 -24.92
C THR A 72 -2.35 16.90 -25.54
N ILE A 73 -2.70 18.03 -24.95
CA ILE A 73 -3.53 19.04 -25.62
C ILE A 73 -2.60 19.66 -26.68
N LEU A 74 -2.32 18.92 -27.75
CA LEU A 74 -1.76 19.53 -28.95
C LEU A 74 -2.92 20.26 -29.61
N SER A 75 -2.90 21.59 -29.48
CA SER A 75 -3.38 22.57 -30.44
C SER A 75 -4.61 22.11 -31.24
N GLN A 76 -5.82 22.40 -30.74
CA GLN A 76 -6.93 22.55 -31.66
C GLN A 76 -6.63 23.77 -32.55
N ASN A 77 -6.40 23.46 -33.82
CA ASN A 77 -6.19 24.41 -34.92
C ASN A 77 -7.39 25.35 -35.07
#